data_AF-A0A6N9LAL3-F1
#
_entry.id   AF-A0A6N9LAL3-F1
#
_cell.length_a   1.000
_cell.length_b   1.000
_cell.length_c   1.000
_cell.angle_alpha   90.00
_cell.angle_beta   90.00
_cell.angle_gamma   90.00
#
_symmetry.space_group_name_H-M   'P 1'
#
loop_
_entity.id
_entity.type
_entity.pdbx_description
1 polymer ?
#
loop_
_entity_poly.entity_id
_entity_poly.type
_entity_poly.pdbx_seq_one_letter_code
_entity_poly.pdbx_strand_id
1 'polypeptide(L)'
;MEQMTITAKIQIIVAETDKVLLDETMSVYRNACNYVSDYVFRTHDLKQFSLNKALYSTLREKFNLKSQMAQSVLKTVIARYKTILENQNEWIKASFKKPQYDLVWNRDYSLTQNRFSINTLNGRVKLSYFSDGMSKY
;
A
#
# COMPACT_ATOMS: atom_id res chain seq x y z
N MET A 1 6.99 -23.83 -16.31
CA MET A 1 5.60 -23.73 -15.84
C MET A 1 5.22 -22.26 -15.87
N GLU A 2 4.16 -21.88 -16.58
CA GLU A 2 3.63 -20.51 -16.52
C GLU A 2 3.15 -20.20 -15.10
N GLN A 3 3.48 -19.00 -14.62
CA GLN A 3 3.10 -18.56 -13.29
C GLN A 3 1.62 -18.15 -13.29
N MET A 4 0.75 -19.00 -12.74
CA MET A 4 -0.67 -18.70 -12.62
C MET A 4 -0.90 -17.69 -11.48
N THR A 5 -1.43 -16.51 -11.80
CA THR A 5 -1.85 -15.50 -10.82
C THR A 5 -3.35 -15.59 -10.59
N ILE A 6 -3.77 -15.84 -9.35
CA ILE A 6 -5.18 -15.83 -8.95
C ILE A 6 -5.48 -14.51 -8.23
N THR A 7 -6.54 -13.82 -8.65
CA THR A 7 -7.02 -12.60 -7.98
C THR A 7 -8.39 -12.86 -7.38
N ALA A 8 -8.58 -12.47 -6.12
CA ALA A 8 -9.87 -12.54 -5.42
C ALA A 8 -10.24 -11.15 -4.90
N LYS A 9 -11.54 -10.81 -4.95
CA LYS A 9 -12.09 -9.61 -4.31
C LYS A 9 -12.84 -10.04 -3.06
N ILE A 10 -12.53 -9.40 -1.94
CA ILE A 10 -13.12 -9.72 -0.64
C ILE A 10 -13.66 -8.41 -0.05
N GLN A 11 -14.89 -8.45 0.44
CA GLN A 11 -15.49 -7.34 1.17
C GLN A 11 -15.34 -7.58 2.67
N ILE A 12 -14.69 -6.65 3.36
CA ILE A 12 -14.54 -6.65 4.82
C ILE A 12 -15.75 -5.98 5.49
N ILE A 13 -16.11 -6.49 6.66
CA ILE A 13 -17.15 -5.95 7.52
C ILE A 13 -16.46 -5.12 8.59
N VAL A 14 -16.82 -3.84 8.69
CA VAL A 14 -16.09 -2.85 9.48
C VAL A 14 -17.06 -2.12 10.41
N ALA A 15 -16.75 -2.09 11.71
CA ALA A 15 -17.46 -1.25 12.66
C ALA A 15 -17.07 0.23 12.47
N GLU A 16 -17.91 1.18 12.90
CA GLU A 16 -17.67 2.60 12.63
C GLU A 16 -16.31 3.10 13.18
N THR A 17 -15.88 2.59 14.33
CA THR A 17 -14.56 2.90 14.91
C THR A 17 -13.39 2.43 14.06
N ASP A 18 -13.48 1.21 13.52
CA ASP A 18 -12.43 0.65 12.66
C ASP A 18 -12.40 1.33 11.29
N LYS A 19 -13.55 1.79 10.81
CA LYS A 19 -13.67 2.51 9.53
C LYS A 19 -12.91 3.83 9.57
N VAL A 20 -13.08 4.63 10.62
CA VAL A 20 -12.32 5.88 10.81
C VAL A 20 -10.81 5.61 10.80
N LEU A 21 -10.37 4.57 11.52
CA LEU A 21 -8.97 4.19 11.59
C LEU A 21 -8.41 3.72 10.23
N LEU A 22 -9.20 2.96 9.47
CA LEU A 22 -8.82 2.52 8.12
C LEU A 22 -8.73 3.70 7.15
N ASP A 23 -9.72 4.60 7.16
CA ASP A 23 -9.75 5.79 6.32
C ASP A 23 -8.56 6.71 6.59
N GLU A 24 -8.23 6.93 7.87
CA GLU A 24 -7.05 7.67 8.28
C GLU A 24 -5.76 6.99 7.79
N THR A 25 -5.65 5.67 8.00
CA THR A 25 -4.48 4.90 7.56
C THR A 25 -4.30 5.00 6.04
N MET A 26 -5.37 4.85 5.25
CA MET A 26 -5.33 4.96 3.79
C MET A 26 -4.99 6.37 3.32
N SER A 27 -5.49 7.40 4.00
CA SER A 27 -5.19 8.80 3.70
C SER A 27 -3.72 9.13 3.96
N VAL A 28 -3.18 8.73 5.11
CA VAL A 28 -1.76 8.93 5.46
C VAL A 28 -0.85 8.15 4.51
N TYR A 29 -1.19 6.90 4.20
CA TYR A 29 -0.43 6.09 3.23
C TYR A 29 -0.39 6.75 1.85
N ARG A 30 -1.55 7.21 1.34
CA ARG A 30 -1.64 7.96 0.07
C ARG A 30 -0.76 9.21 0.09
N ASN A 31 -0.81 9.99 1.17
CA ASN A 31 -0.03 11.22 1.29
C ASN A 31 1.47 10.93 1.29
N ALA A 32 1.90 9.87 1.97
CA ALA A 32 3.28 9.39 1.94
C ALA A 32 3.72 8.93 0.55
N CYS A 33 2.86 8.22 -0.18
CA CYS A 33 3.13 7.85 -1.58
C CYS A 33 3.33 9.10 -2.46
N ASN A 34 2.50 10.13 -2.33
CA ASN A 34 2.69 11.37 -3.07
C ASN A 34 4.00 12.09 -2.69
N TYR A 35 4.39 12.06 -1.40
CA TYR A 35 5.66 12.64 -0.97
C TYR A 35 6.88 11.92 -1.57
N VAL A 36 6.87 10.60 -1.56
CA VAL A 36 7.93 9.81 -2.21
C VAL A 36 7.90 10.01 -3.73
N SER A 37 6.71 10.09 -4.32
CA SER A 37 6.53 10.39 -5.74
C SER A 37 7.18 11.72 -6.14
N ASP A 38 6.98 12.76 -5.34
CA ASP A 38 7.63 14.05 -5.55
C ASP A 38 9.16 13.94 -5.56
N TYR A 39 9.73 13.15 -4.65
CA TYR A 39 11.17 12.91 -4.60
C TYR A 39 11.67 12.14 -5.82
N VAL A 40 10.98 11.06 -6.19
CA VAL A 40 11.32 10.24 -7.36
C VAL A 40 11.23 11.05 -8.65
N PHE A 41 10.20 11.88 -8.80
CA PHE A 41 10.05 12.74 -9.98
C PHE A 41 11.22 13.71 -10.16
N ARG A 42 11.76 14.26 -9.06
CA ARG A 42 12.89 15.20 -9.13
C ARG A 42 14.24 14.51 -9.35
N THR A 43 14.40 13.30 -8.82
CA THR A 43 15.71 12.62 -8.78
C THR A 43 15.85 11.50 -9.80
N HIS A 44 14.73 11.02 -10.34
CA HIS A 44 14.64 9.82 -11.18
C HIS A 44 15.24 8.56 -10.52
N ASP A 45 15.32 8.53 -9.19
CA ASP A 45 15.82 7.40 -8.43
C ASP A 45 14.71 6.37 -8.17
N LEU A 46 14.91 5.15 -8.66
CA LEU A 46 14.02 4.00 -8.42
C LEU A 46 14.69 2.89 -7.60
N LYS A 47 15.91 3.11 -7.09
CA LYS A 47 16.63 2.12 -6.30
C LYS A 47 16.08 2.12 -4.88
N GLN A 48 15.41 1.02 -4.48
CA GLN A 48 14.78 0.91 -3.16
C GLN A 48 15.75 1.22 -2.00
N PHE A 49 16.99 0.74 -2.06
CA PHE A 49 18.00 1.03 -1.02
C PHE A 49 18.28 2.53 -0.88
N SER A 50 18.45 3.24 -2.00
CA SER A 50 18.73 4.67 -2.03
C SER A 50 17.55 5.48 -1.50
N LEU A 51 16.34 5.18 -1.98
CA LEU A 51 15.12 5.81 -1.48
C LEU A 51 14.89 5.55 0.02
N ASN A 52 15.17 4.34 0.49
CA ASN A 52 15.06 3.99 1.90
C ASN A 52 16.03 4.83 2.74
N LYS A 53 17.30 4.92 2.34
CA LYS A 53 18.30 5.76 3.01
C LYS A 53 17.88 7.24 3.05
N ALA A 54 17.30 7.75 1.97
CA ALA A 54 16.92 9.16 1.88
C ALA A 54 15.60 9.50 2.61
N LEU A 55 14.61 8.61 2.60
CA LEU A 55 13.22 8.95 2.95
C LEU A 55 12.69 8.21 4.18
N TYR A 56 13.34 7.16 4.67
CA TYR A 56 12.81 6.32 5.73
C TYR A 56 12.51 7.09 7.02
N SER A 57 13.45 7.88 7.52
CA SER A 57 13.22 8.68 8.75
C SER A 57 12.05 9.65 8.56
N THR A 58 11.95 10.31 7.40
CA THR A 58 10.80 11.19 7.11
C THR A 58 9.48 10.41 7.10
N LEU A 59 9.45 9.23 6.49
CA LEU A 59 8.25 8.38 6.47
C LEU A 59 7.84 7.93 7.88
N ARG A 60 8.81 7.63 8.75
CA ARG A 60 8.57 7.22 10.14
C ARG A 60 8.11 8.38 11.01
N GLU A 61 8.73 9.56 10.87
CA GLU A 61 8.54 10.69 11.79
C GLU A 61 7.40 11.60 11.34
N LYS A 62 7.40 12.03 10.07
CA LYS A 62 6.42 13.00 9.54
C LYS A 62 5.05 12.38 9.26
N PHE A 63 5.05 11.16 8.76
CA PHE A 63 3.81 10.45 8.40
C PHE A 63 3.40 9.42 9.46
N ASN A 64 4.20 9.23 10.52
CA ASN A 64 3.98 8.23 11.56
C ASN A 64 3.77 6.80 11.01
N LEU A 65 4.31 6.49 9.82
CA LEU A 65 4.11 5.18 9.18
C LEU A 65 4.91 4.13 9.89
N LYS A 66 4.33 2.98 10.24
CA LYS A 66 5.10 1.81 10.74
C LYS A 66 6.20 1.40 9.77
N SER A 67 7.23 0.74 10.28
CA SER A 67 8.40 0.29 9.48
C SER A 67 8.01 -0.47 8.22
N GLN A 68 7.06 -1.41 8.33
CA GLN A 68 6.55 -2.17 7.19
C GLN A 68 5.79 -1.28 6.19
N MET A 69 4.98 -0.33 6.66
CA MET A 69 4.27 0.62 5.79
C MET A 69 5.22 1.53 5.03
N ALA A 70 6.27 2.03 5.70
CA ALA A 70 7.30 2.83 5.04
C ALA A 70 7.95 2.05 3.89
N GLN A 71 8.27 0.76 4.09
CA GLN A 71 8.77 -0.09 3.03
C GLN A 71 7.74 -0.32 1.91
N SER A 72 6.47 -0.54 2.26
CA SER A 72 5.39 -0.73 1.27
C SER A 72 5.19 0.53 0.41
N VAL A 73 5.22 1.73 0.99
CA VAL A 73 5.13 3.01 0.26
C VAL A 73 6.23 3.10 -0.81
N LEU A 74 7.48 2.82 -0.46
CA LEU A 74 8.59 2.85 -1.41
C LEU A 74 8.37 1.87 -2.57
N LYS A 75 7.93 0.64 -2.27
CA LYS A 75 7.64 -0.38 -3.29
C LYS A 75 6.51 0.03 -4.22
N THR A 76 5.43 0.56 -3.68
CA THR A 76 4.27 1.05 -4.45
C THR A 76 4.66 2.17 -5.39
N VAL A 77 5.43 3.15 -4.92
CA VAL A 77 5.87 4.27 -5.77
C VAL A 77 6.82 3.77 -6.86
N ILE A 78 7.81 2.94 -6.53
CA ILE A 78 8.71 2.35 -7.54
C ILE A 78 7.93 1.59 -8.60
N ALA A 79 7.00 0.72 -8.20
CA ALA A 79 6.18 -0.05 -9.12
C ALA A 79 5.36 0.86 -10.05
N ARG A 80 4.75 1.92 -9.50
CA ARG A 80 3.98 2.88 -10.29
C ARG A 80 4.84 3.59 -11.34
N TYR A 81 6.04 4.03 -10.97
CA TYR A 81 6.95 4.68 -11.93
C TYR A 81 7.46 3.72 -12.99
N LYS A 82 7.77 2.46 -12.64
CA LYS A 82 8.16 1.44 -13.62
C LYS A 82 7.06 1.24 -14.66
N THR A 83 5.80 1.09 -14.24
CA THR A 83 4.67 0.96 -15.15
C THR A 83 4.48 2.19 -16.04
N ILE A 84 4.68 3.40 -15.50
CA ILE A 84 4.61 4.64 -16.30
C ILE A 84 5.70 4.65 -17.37
N LEU A 85 6.95 4.35 -17.00
CA LEU A 85 8.08 4.32 -17.92
C LEU A 85 7.90 3.24 -18.99
N GLU A 86 7.41 2.06 -18.62
CA GLU A 86 7.13 0.98 -19.55
C GLU A 86 6.06 1.36 -20.58
N ASN A 87 4.99 2.01 -20.14
CA ASN A 87 3.85 2.32 -21.00
C ASN A 87 3.99 3.63 -21.78
N GLN A 88 4.77 4.59 -21.29
CA GLN A 88 4.82 5.96 -21.84
C GLN A 88 6.23 6.36 -22.28
N ASN A 89 7.26 5.63 -21.87
CA ASN A 89 8.68 5.94 -22.12
C ASN A 89 9.10 7.36 -21.67
N GLU A 90 8.35 7.94 -20.72
CA GLU A 90 8.55 9.30 -20.21
C GLU A 90 8.41 9.33 -18.69
N TRP A 91 9.12 10.27 -18.06
CA TRP A 91 8.97 10.55 -16.64
C TRP A 91 7.72 11.40 -16.42
N ILE A 92 6.59 10.74 -16.17
CA ILE A 92 5.35 11.38 -15.76
C ILE A 92 5.21 11.26 -14.25
N LYS A 93 4.93 12.38 -13.58
CA LYS A 93 4.75 12.41 -12.13
C LYS A 93 3.56 11.54 -11.70
N ALA A 94 3.82 10.51 -10.90
CA ALA A 94 2.77 9.66 -10.36
C ALA A 94 1.93 10.42 -9.31
N SER A 95 0.60 10.35 -9.40
CA SER A 95 -0.32 10.96 -8.44
C SER A 95 -1.25 9.91 -7.85
N PHE A 96 -1.25 9.81 -6.53
CA PHE A 96 -2.08 8.91 -5.75
C PHE A 96 -3.29 9.70 -5.23
N LYS A 97 -4.44 9.59 -5.93
CA LYS A 97 -5.62 10.44 -5.68
C LYS A 97 -6.60 9.82 -4.68
N LYS A 98 -6.92 8.55 -4.86
CA LYS A 98 -7.89 7.84 -4.01
C LYS A 98 -7.21 7.34 -2.73
N PRO A 99 -7.93 7.23 -1.60
CA PRO A 99 -7.47 6.41 -0.48
C PRO A 99 -7.09 5.04 -1.01
N GLN A 100 -5.86 4.64 -0.74
CA GLN A 100 -5.33 3.36 -1.17
C GLN A 100 -4.33 2.87 -0.15
N TYR A 101 -4.20 1.56 -0.08
CA TYR A 101 -3.25 0.94 0.83
C TYR A 101 -2.83 -0.40 0.24
N ASP A 102 -1.66 -0.40 -0.41
CA ASP A 102 -1.11 -1.62 -1.00
C ASP A 102 -0.46 -2.45 0.11
N LEU A 103 -0.98 -3.66 0.27
CA LEU A 103 -0.65 -4.56 1.37
C LEU A 103 0.05 -5.79 0.82
N VAL A 104 1.06 -6.27 1.54
CA VAL A 104 1.72 -7.54 1.23
C VAL A 104 1.22 -8.65 2.15
N TRP A 105 0.89 -9.79 1.55
CA TRP A 105 0.47 -11.01 2.24
C TRP A 105 1.49 -11.44 3.31
N ASN A 106 1.00 -11.92 4.45
CA ASN A 106 1.78 -12.32 5.63
C ASN A 106 2.67 -11.23 6.25
N ARG A 107 2.59 -9.99 5.76
CA ARG A 107 3.29 -8.84 6.32
C ARG A 107 2.32 -7.78 6.78
N ASP A 108 1.58 -7.22 5.82
CA ASP A 108 0.66 -6.11 6.04
C ASP A 108 -0.78 -6.60 6.28
N TYR A 109 -1.13 -7.73 5.67
CA TYR A 109 -2.40 -8.41 5.90
C TYR A 109 -2.28 -9.93 5.93
N SER A 110 -3.27 -10.58 6.53
CA SER A 110 -3.46 -12.02 6.47
C SER A 110 -4.96 -12.34 6.45
N LEU A 111 -5.32 -13.43 5.80
CA LEU A 111 -6.68 -13.93 5.68
C LEU A 111 -6.72 -15.36 6.23
N THR A 112 -7.57 -15.59 7.22
CA THR A 112 -7.93 -16.94 7.69
C THR A 112 -9.41 -17.16 7.41
N GLN A 113 -9.91 -18.40 7.56
CA GLN A 113 -11.30 -18.76 7.25
C GLN A 113 -12.37 -17.79 7.81
N ASN A 114 -12.10 -17.19 8.97
CA ASN A 114 -13.09 -16.35 9.68
C ASN A 114 -12.63 -14.90 9.89
N ARG A 115 -11.38 -14.54 9.52
CA ARG A 115 -10.84 -13.21 9.83
C ARG A 115 -9.91 -12.66 8.75
N PHE A 116 -10.11 -11.40 8.43
CA PHE A 116 -9.17 -10.55 7.72
C PHE A 116 -8.43 -9.69 8.73
N SER A 117 -7.10 -9.85 8.80
CA SER A 117 -6.25 -9.08 9.69
C SER A 117 -5.42 -8.10 8.88
N ILE A 118 -5.41 -6.83 9.27
CA ILE A 118 -4.73 -5.75 8.53
C ILE A 118 -3.99 -4.81 9.49
N ASN A 119 -2.78 -4.42 9.11
CA ASN A 119 -2.03 -3.40 9.83
C ASN A 119 -2.65 -2.02 9.62
N THR A 120 -2.72 -1.21 10.67
CA THR A 120 -3.16 0.19 10.64
C THR A 120 -2.13 1.05 11.35
N LEU A 121 -2.27 2.38 11.30
CA LEU A 121 -1.41 3.28 12.07
C LEU A 121 -1.41 2.93 13.56
N ASN A 122 -2.59 2.60 14.13
CA ASN A 122 -2.76 2.37 15.57
C ASN A 122 -2.76 0.89 16.00
N GLY A 123 -2.42 -0.05 15.13
CA GLY A 123 -2.33 -1.45 15.54
C GLY A 123 -2.47 -2.40 14.39
N ARG A 124 -2.88 -3.62 14.69
CA ARG A 124 -3.41 -4.56 13.71
C ARG A 124 -4.85 -4.81 14.09
N VAL A 125 -5.78 -4.56 13.17
CA VAL A 125 -7.20 -4.80 13.37
C VAL A 125 -7.59 -6.13 12.75
N LYS A 126 -8.57 -6.80 13.35
CA LYS A 126 -9.09 -8.10 12.91
C LYS A 126 -10.57 -7.93 12.58
N LEU A 127 -10.90 -8.05 11.31
CA LEU A 127 -12.21 -7.78 10.74
C LEU A 127 -12.82 -9.07 10.22
N SER A 128 -14.14 -9.16 10.30
CA SER A 128 -14.88 -10.18 9.57
C SER A 128 -14.92 -9.81 8.09
N TYR A 129 -15.22 -10.78 7.22
CA TYR A 129 -15.38 -10.54 5.79
C TYR A 129 -16.47 -11.45 5.23
N PHE A 130 -17.05 -11.06 4.10
CA PHE A 130 -18.03 -11.89 3.39
C PHE A 130 -17.31 -13.03 2.67
N SER A 131 -17.60 -14.27 3.05
CA SER A 131 -17.07 -15.49 2.42
C SER A 131 -17.89 -15.94 1.20
N ASP A 132 -19.15 -15.52 1.14
CA ASP A 132 -20.08 -15.92 0.09
C ASP A 132 -19.80 -15.10 -1.17
N GLY A 133 -19.39 -15.78 -2.26
CA GLY A 133 -19.06 -15.13 -3.53
C GLY A 133 -17.61 -15.26 -3.99
N MET A 134 -16.76 -16.01 -3.29
CA MET A 134 -15.48 -16.49 -3.86
C MET A 134 -15.68 -17.64 -4.87
N SER A 135 -16.73 -17.58 -5.68
CA SER A 135 -16.87 -18.42 -6.87
C SER A 135 -15.81 -18.00 -7.88
N LYS A 136 -15.06 -18.99 -8.41
CA LYS A 136 -14.12 -18.76 -9.50
C LYS A 136 -14.84 -18.06 -10.65
N TYR A 137 -14.26 -16.96 -11.12
CA TYR A 137 -14.66 -16.30 -12.36
C TYR A 137 -14.29 -17.16 -13.56
#